data_AF-A0A9J6CDS2-F1
#
_entry.id   AF-A0A9J6CDS2-F1
#
_cell.length_a   1.000
_cell.length_b   1.000
_cell.length_c   1.000
_cell.angle_alpha   90.00
_cell.angle_beta   90.00
_cell.angle_gamma   90.00
#
_symmetry.space_group_name_H-M   'P 1'
#
loop_
_entity.id
_entity.type
_entity.pdbx_description
1 polymer ?
#
loop_
_entity_poly.entity_id
_entity_poly.type
_entity_poly.pdbx_seq_one_letter_code
_entity_poly.pdbx_strand_id
1 'polypeptide(L)'
;MMEFSDFSYDENVTDSFLTPDKVQNYFLKYTEKFDLRKHIKFNHKVINVQPISDNQWEIIVEDLKNDEYKTITCDKVFICIGISAPWIPKIEGLNDFEGKIIHSRDYRSTKMFENKKVLLMGSGVSALDMVIEIDKVAEKVIWINNFRQTHGAQIKLELSDKTIDKSSTVKRFTKSGAEFEDGTFEEFEIIALATGYDFTFPFLSVDSGISVYDKLVQQLYKQIINANRPSMAIIGLPLFSITMPLFELQIKFCLQYWSGRKNFPSKDEMLKVIQKDIKVLKIDENVHKAQCLGLASDEIYYNDLAQTAEIKPLKPVFIKMCNFQVKNSSKNYRNFRDYEFKILNDFEFSIECLTKEK
;
A
#
# COMPACT_ATOMS: atom_id res chain seq x y z
N MET A 1 -15.05 6.56 -2.66
CA MET A 1 -14.21 5.38 -2.30
C MET A 1 -13.25 5.64 -1.15
N MET A 2 -12.81 6.88 -0.91
CA MET A 2 -11.96 7.26 0.23
C MET A 2 -12.74 7.85 1.41
N GLU A 3 -14.00 7.46 1.56
CA GLU A 3 -14.94 7.96 2.56
C GLU A 3 -15.31 6.80 3.51
N PHE A 4 -15.39 7.07 4.80
CA PHE A 4 -15.92 6.14 5.80
C PHE A 4 -17.44 6.10 5.75
N SER A 5 -18.04 4.95 6.08
CA SER A 5 -19.50 4.80 5.97
C SER A 5 -20.30 5.67 6.95
N ASP A 6 -19.66 6.22 7.97
CA ASP A 6 -20.24 7.04 9.04
C ASP A 6 -19.81 8.52 8.98
N PHE A 7 -19.05 8.93 7.96
CA PHE A 7 -18.58 10.31 7.84
C PHE A 7 -18.30 10.72 6.39
N SER A 8 -19.04 11.70 5.89
CA SER A 8 -18.94 12.17 4.51
C SER A 8 -17.96 13.32 4.34
N TYR A 9 -17.43 13.46 3.11
CA TYR A 9 -16.77 14.70 2.70
C TYR A 9 -17.77 15.86 2.73
N ASP A 10 -17.27 17.08 2.91
CA ASP A 10 -18.12 18.28 2.86
C ASP A 10 -18.78 18.42 1.49
N GLU A 11 -20.00 18.98 1.44
CA GLU A 11 -20.79 19.10 0.20
C GLU A 11 -20.09 19.93 -0.91
N ASN A 12 -19.16 20.80 -0.54
CA ASN A 12 -18.39 21.61 -1.48
C ASN A 12 -17.18 20.87 -2.10
N VAL A 13 -16.90 19.64 -1.66
CA VAL A 13 -15.87 18.78 -2.24
C VAL A 13 -16.51 17.92 -3.32
N THR A 14 -16.47 18.40 -4.57
CA THR A 14 -17.08 17.72 -5.73
C THR A 14 -16.08 16.86 -6.50
N ASP A 15 -14.79 17.17 -6.44
CA ASP A 15 -13.75 16.43 -7.17
C ASP A 15 -13.65 14.98 -6.69
N SER A 16 -13.54 14.03 -7.63
CA SER A 16 -13.32 12.62 -7.29
C SER A 16 -11.85 12.25 -7.06
N PHE A 17 -10.93 13.00 -7.64
CA PHE A 17 -9.48 12.83 -7.46
C PHE A 17 -8.91 13.97 -6.63
N LEU A 18 -8.98 13.79 -5.31
CA LEU A 18 -8.61 14.79 -4.34
C LEU A 18 -7.08 14.97 -4.24
N THR A 19 -6.66 16.19 -3.94
CA THR A 19 -5.27 16.46 -3.55
C THR A 19 -4.98 15.87 -2.16
N PRO A 20 -3.71 15.56 -1.84
CA PRO A 20 -3.33 15.04 -0.53
C PRO A 20 -3.83 15.89 0.66
N ASP A 21 -3.80 17.22 0.53
CA ASP A 21 -4.26 18.13 1.58
C ASP A 21 -5.77 18.03 1.85
N LYS A 22 -6.59 17.85 0.81
CA LYS A 22 -8.05 17.64 0.97
C LYS A 22 -8.33 16.34 1.70
N VAL A 23 -7.60 15.27 1.38
CA VAL A 23 -7.70 13.97 2.06
C VAL A 23 -7.22 14.07 3.52
N GLN A 24 -6.12 14.78 3.77
CA GLN A 24 -5.64 15.00 5.14
C GLN A 24 -6.67 15.76 5.98
N ASN A 25 -7.25 16.83 5.42
CA ASN A 25 -8.28 17.61 6.10
C ASN A 25 -9.52 16.77 6.45
N TYR A 26 -9.92 15.86 5.57
CA TYR A 26 -11.00 14.91 5.86
C TYR A 26 -10.71 14.05 7.11
N PHE A 27 -9.49 13.51 7.25
CA PHE A 27 -9.12 12.75 8.46
C PHE A 27 -9.01 13.60 9.72
N LEU A 28 -8.55 14.85 9.59
CA LEU A 28 -8.54 15.78 10.72
C LEU A 28 -9.96 16.06 11.21
N LYS A 29 -10.90 16.32 10.30
CA LYS A 29 -12.32 16.50 10.61
C LYS A 29 -12.96 15.25 11.21
N TYR A 30 -12.65 14.06 10.68
CA TYR A 30 -13.09 12.79 11.27
C TYR A 30 -12.59 12.66 12.72
N THR A 31 -11.31 12.95 12.95
CA THR A 31 -10.68 12.89 14.28
C THR A 31 -11.33 13.86 15.26
N GLU A 32 -11.68 15.06 14.82
CA GLU A 32 -12.37 16.07 15.62
C GLU A 32 -13.81 15.67 15.92
N LYS A 33 -14.57 15.26 14.89
CA LYS A 33 -15.98 14.87 14.99
C LYS A 33 -16.22 13.78 16.03
N PHE A 34 -15.32 12.80 16.11
CA PHE A 34 -15.39 11.67 17.02
C PHE A 34 -14.51 11.82 18.28
N ASP A 35 -13.94 13.02 18.50
CA ASP A 35 -13.07 13.33 19.66
C ASP A 35 -11.97 12.28 19.89
N LEU A 36 -11.32 11.85 18.79
CA LEU A 36 -10.35 10.75 18.83
C LEU A 36 -8.96 11.21 19.27
N ARG A 37 -8.66 12.50 19.15
CA ARG A 37 -7.32 13.04 19.40
C ARG A 37 -6.81 12.78 20.81
N LYS A 38 -7.70 12.72 21.81
CA LYS A 38 -7.36 12.39 23.21
C LYS A 38 -6.79 10.97 23.40
N HIS A 39 -7.06 10.07 22.45
CA HIS A 39 -6.57 8.70 22.45
C HIS A 39 -5.24 8.52 21.70
N ILE A 40 -4.74 9.58 21.04
CA ILE A 40 -3.54 9.52 20.21
C ILE A 40 -2.34 10.16 20.93
N LYS A 41 -1.26 9.38 21.10
CA LYS A 41 0.03 9.89 21.57
C LYS A 41 0.94 10.12 20.37
N PHE A 42 1.06 11.38 19.93
CA PHE A 42 2.02 11.76 18.89
C PHE A 42 3.45 11.77 19.45
N ASN A 43 4.44 11.64 18.57
CA ASN A 43 5.87 11.59 18.94
C ASN A 43 6.19 10.45 19.93
N HIS A 44 5.45 9.36 19.83
CA HIS A 44 5.65 8.14 20.60
C HIS A 44 5.96 7.03 19.61
N LYS A 45 7.20 6.58 19.58
CA LYS A 45 7.66 5.54 18.66
C LYS A 45 7.59 4.20 19.37
N VAL A 46 6.86 3.25 18.79
CA VAL A 46 6.80 1.87 19.31
C VAL A 46 8.14 1.18 19.02
N ILE A 47 8.77 0.64 20.06
CA ILE A 47 10.10 0.02 20.02
C ILE A 47 10.00 -1.50 20.12
N ASN A 48 9.15 -1.99 21.01
CA ASN A 48 8.92 -3.42 21.19
C ASN A 48 7.45 -3.68 21.49
N VAL A 49 6.93 -4.80 21.00
CA VAL A 49 5.62 -5.37 21.32
C VAL A 49 5.84 -6.86 21.56
N GLN A 50 5.55 -7.29 22.77
CA GLN A 50 5.73 -8.68 23.17
C GLN A 50 4.58 -9.20 24.00
N PRO A 51 4.21 -10.48 23.85
CA PRO A 51 3.20 -11.08 24.68
C PRO A 51 3.78 -11.31 26.08
N ILE A 52 2.99 -11.00 27.11
CA ILE A 52 3.28 -11.38 28.50
C ILE A 52 2.38 -12.52 28.98
N SER A 53 1.25 -12.73 28.31
CA SER A 53 0.40 -13.92 28.43
C SER A 53 -0.38 -14.13 27.12
N ASP A 54 -1.31 -15.08 27.08
CA ASP A 54 -2.11 -15.35 25.87
C ASP A 54 -2.95 -14.15 25.40
N ASN A 55 -3.41 -13.32 26.34
CA ASN A 55 -4.32 -12.20 26.07
C ASN A 55 -3.79 -10.87 26.61
N GLN A 56 -2.49 -10.75 26.80
CA GLN A 56 -1.91 -9.52 27.31
C GLN A 56 -0.56 -9.25 26.67
N TRP A 57 -0.34 -7.99 26.31
CA TRP A 57 0.81 -7.50 25.59
C TRP A 57 1.48 -6.41 26.39
N GLU A 58 2.81 -6.45 26.39
CA GLU A 58 3.65 -5.35 26.81
C GLU A 58 4.17 -4.61 25.57
N ILE A 59 4.12 -3.29 25.62
CA ILE A 59 4.59 -2.41 24.56
C ILE A 59 5.57 -1.41 25.15
N ILE A 60 6.79 -1.39 24.61
CA ILE A 60 7.82 -0.40 24.92
C ILE A 60 7.73 0.72 23.90
N VAL A 61 7.64 1.95 24.40
CA VAL A 61 7.46 3.16 23.60
C VAL A 61 8.52 4.19 23.98
N GLU A 62 9.15 4.79 22.98
CA GLU A 62 10.06 5.93 23.11
C GLU A 62 9.26 7.23 22.94
N ASP A 63 9.19 8.04 23.99
CA ASP A 63 8.64 9.40 23.98
C ASP A 63 9.70 10.35 23.44
N LEU A 64 9.64 10.60 22.13
CA LEU A 64 10.64 11.37 21.38
C LEU A 64 10.76 12.83 21.84
N LYS A 65 9.77 13.35 22.57
CA LYS A 65 9.82 14.72 23.10
C LYS A 65 10.60 14.84 24.40
N ASN A 66 10.52 13.81 25.24
CA ASN A 66 11.12 13.81 26.56
C ASN A 66 12.37 12.94 26.64
N ASP A 67 12.69 12.20 25.55
CA ASP A 67 13.80 11.23 25.48
C ASP A 67 13.67 10.14 26.56
N GLU A 68 12.44 9.65 26.75
CA GLU A 68 12.10 8.67 27.79
C GLU A 68 11.50 7.40 27.19
N TYR A 69 11.81 6.25 27.80
CA TYR A 69 11.14 4.98 27.50
C TYR A 69 10.01 4.73 28.48
N LYS A 70 8.87 4.29 27.95
CA LYS A 70 7.67 3.94 28.71
C LYS A 70 7.23 2.54 28.35
N THR A 71 6.80 1.80 29.35
CA THR A 71 6.17 0.49 29.17
C THR A 71 4.69 0.61 29.43
N ILE A 72 3.88 0.12 28.49
CA ILE A 72 2.42 0.05 28.63
C ILE A 72 1.96 -1.40 28.43
N THR A 73 0.87 -1.76 29.09
CA THR A 73 0.23 -3.08 28.92
C THR A 73 -1.16 -2.92 28.30
N CYS A 74 -1.55 -3.87 27.47
CA CYS A 74 -2.90 -3.92 26.90
C CYS A 74 -3.35 -5.34 26.60
N ASP A 75 -4.67 -5.55 26.51
CA ASP A 75 -5.22 -6.89 26.26
C ASP A 75 -5.22 -7.25 24.78
N LYS A 76 -5.33 -6.24 23.91
CA LYS A 76 -5.51 -6.38 22.46
C LYS A 76 -4.68 -5.36 21.72
N VAL A 77 -4.11 -5.77 20.59
CA VAL A 77 -3.21 -4.94 19.78
C VAL A 77 -3.63 -4.95 18.33
N PHE A 78 -3.94 -3.77 17.79
CA PHE A 78 -4.00 -3.55 16.35
C PHE A 78 -2.67 -2.99 15.84
N ILE A 79 -2.10 -3.61 14.82
CA ILE A 79 -0.93 -3.11 14.08
C ILE A 79 -1.43 -2.40 12.81
N CYS A 80 -1.27 -1.08 12.77
CA CYS A 80 -1.81 -0.21 11.71
C CYS A 80 -0.72 0.69 11.08
N ILE A 81 0.48 0.16 10.87
CA ILE A 81 1.66 0.96 10.46
C ILE A 81 1.79 1.16 8.94
N GLY A 82 0.93 0.52 8.15
CA GLY A 82 1.06 0.47 6.69
C GLY A 82 2.35 -0.22 6.23
N ILE A 83 2.80 0.09 5.01
CA ILE A 83 4.05 -0.43 4.44
C ILE A 83 4.94 0.75 4.08
N SER A 84 6.13 0.82 4.67
CA SER A 84 7.03 1.97 4.49
C SER A 84 8.51 1.61 4.40
N ALA A 85 8.89 0.34 4.57
CA ALA A 85 10.28 -0.09 4.39
C ALA A 85 10.58 -0.21 2.88
N PRO A 86 11.51 0.58 2.33
CA PRO A 86 11.81 0.55 0.90
C PRO A 86 12.48 -0.78 0.54
N TRP A 87 12.05 -1.40 -0.56
CA TRP A 87 12.74 -2.57 -1.09
C TRP A 87 13.83 -2.12 -2.05
N ILE A 88 15.09 -2.28 -1.64
CA ILE A 88 16.26 -1.92 -2.45
C ILE A 88 16.78 -3.18 -3.17
N PRO A 89 16.91 -3.18 -4.50
CA PRO A 89 17.38 -4.34 -5.24
C PRO A 89 18.87 -4.61 -4.96
N LYS A 90 19.22 -5.88 -4.83
CA LYS A 90 20.62 -6.31 -4.71
C LYS A 90 21.20 -6.52 -6.11
N ILE A 91 21.73 -5.44 -6.69
CA ILE A 91 22.39 -5.45 -8.00
C ILE A 91 23.86 -5.12 -7.79
N GLU A 92 24.75 -5.83 -8.47
CA GLU A 92 26.20 -5.60 -8.40
C GLU A 92 26.53 -4.13 -8.70
N GLY A 93 27.43 -3.55 -7.92
CA GLY A 93 27.90 -2.17 -8.09
C GLY A 93 26.93 -1.07 -7.63
N LEU A 94 25.69 -1.40 -7.19
CA LEU A 94 24.72 -0.35 -6.82
C LEU A 94 25.25 0.56 -5.71
N ASN A 95 25.96 0.01 -4.72
CA ASN A 95 26.55 0.78 -3.63
C ASN A 95 27.83 1.54 -4.04
N ASP A 96 28.39 1.23 -5.22
CA ASP A 96 29.61 1.86 -5.75
C ASP A 96 29.30 3.02 -6.71
N PHE A 97 28.02 3.26 -7.02
CA PHE A 97 27.59 4.39 -7.83
C PHE A 97 27.85 5.71 -7.10
N GLU A 98 28.58 6.62 -7.73
CA GLU A 98 29.01 7.89 -7.11
C GLU A 98 27.95 9.00 -7.24
N GLY A 99 26.93 8.79 -8.08
CA GLY A 99 25.78 9.67 -8.20
C GLY A 99 24.75 9.50 -7.09
N LYS A 100 23.58 10.12 -7.26
CA LYS A 100 22.53 10.09 -6.23
C LYS A 100 21.60 8.89 -6.39
N ILE A 101 21.43 8.11 -5.35
CA ILE A 101 20.43 7.04 -5.28
C ILE A 101 19.27 7.50 -4.40
N ILE A 102 18.04 7.39 -4.89
CA ILE A 102 16.84 7.63 -4.08
C ILE A 102 15.84 6.49 -4.25
N HIS A 103 15.04 6.25 -3.22
CA HIS A 103 13.83 5.45 -3.34
C HIS A 103 12.60 6.36 -3.51
N SER A 104 11.52 5.88 -4.14
CA SER A 104 10.26 6.62 -4.29
C SER A 104 9.66 7.09 -2.96
N ARG A 105 10.02 6.42 -1.86
CA ARG A 105 9.70 6.82 -0.47
C ARG A 105 10.20 8.21 -0.12
N ASP A 106 11.36 8.59 -0.66
CA ASP A 106 12.07 9.83 -0.33
C ASP A 106 11.85 10.90 -1.40
N TYR A 107 11.08 10.59 -2.46
CA TYR A 107 10.66 11.56 -3.48
C TYR A 107 9.71 12.60 -2.90
N ARG A 108 9.97 13.89 -3.15
CA ARG A 108 9.15 15.01 -2.67
C ARG A 108 8.81 16.03 -3.75
N SER A 109 9.69 16.19 -4.74
CA SER A 109 9.51 17.10 -5.87
C SER A 109 10.47 16.74 -7.00
N THR A 110 10.21 17.30 -8.18
CA THR A 110 11.01 17.14 -9.39
C THR A 110 12.34 17.91 -9.37
N LYS A 111 12.54 18.84 -8.43
CA LYS A 111 13.66 19.79 -8.41
C LYS A 111 15.04 19.14 -8.58
N MET A 112 15.26 17.98 -7.95
CA MET A 112 16.55 17.30 -8.04
C MET A 112 16.83 16.65 -9.41
N PHE A 113 15.83 16.55 -10.27
CA PHE A 113 15.91 15.94 -11.59
C PHE A 113 16.03 16.97 -12.72
N GLU A 114 15.92 18.27 -12.42
CA GLU A 114 16.00 19.35 -13.42
C GLU A 114 17.33 19.29 -14.18
N ASN A 115 17.25 19.14 -15.50
CA ASN A 115 18.40 19.00 -16.41
C ASN A 115 19.37 17.89 -16.02
N LYS A 116 18.86 16.79 -15.46
CA LYS A 116 19.65 15.61 -15.09
C LYS A 116 19.40 14.43 -16.00
N LYS A 117 20.40 13.55 -16.11
CA LYS A 117 20.24 12.20 -16.67
C LYS A 117 19.84 11.25 -15.55
N VAL A 118 18.71 10.55 -15.73
CA VAL A 118 18.06 9.79 -14.66
C VAL A 118 17.81 8.35 -15.12
N LEU A 119 18.21 7.38 -14.30
CA LEU A 119 17.69 6.02 -14.38
C LEU A 119 16.49 5.89 -13.43
N LEU A 120 15.31 5.59 -13.96
CA LEU A 120 14.12 5.25 -13.18
C LEU A 120 13.83 3.76 -13.28
N MET A 121 13.82 3.05 -12.15
CA MET A 121 13.57 1.61 -12.09
C MET A 121 12.22 1.31 -11.44
N GLY A 122 11.35 0.60 -12.17
CA GLY A 122 10.08 0.11 -11.64
C GLY A 122 8.89 0.35 -12.57
N SER A 123 7.80 -0.35 -12.28
CA SER A 123 6.58 -0.40 -13.11
C SER A 123 5.27 -0.22 -12.31
N GLY A 124 5.40 0.04 -11.01
CA GLY A 124 4.28 0.30 -10.11
C GLY A 124 3.72 1.72 -10.28
N VAL A 125 2.67 2.02 -9.53
CA VAL A 125 2.00 3.35 -9.53
C VAL A 125 3.00 4.48 -9.28
N SER A 126 3.92 4.31 -8.32
CA SER A 126 4.96 5.32 -8.06
C SER A 126 5.86 5.58 -9.26
N ALA A 127 6.23 4.54 -10.03
CA ALA A 127 7.08 4.71 -11.20
C ALA A 127 6.34 5.47 -12.31
N LEU A 128 5.06 5.17 -12.52
CA LEU A 128 4.23 5.82 -13.54
C LEU A 128 3.99 7.30 -13.23
N ASP A 129 3.65 7.65 -11.99
CA ASP A 129 3.50 9.06 -11.60
C ASP A 129 4.86 9.79 -11.66
N MET A 130 5.94 9.17 -11.15
CA MET A 130 7.28 9.77 -11.18
C MET A 130 7.79 9.98 -12.61
N VAL A 131 7.62 9.02 -13.53
CA VAL A 131 8.12 9.18 -14.91
C VAL A 131 7.44 10.34 -15.61
N ILE A 132 6.13 10.53 -15.40
CA ILE A 132 5.37 11.65 -15.98
C ILE A 132 5.87 13.00 -15.45
N GLU A 133 6.26 13.07 -14.17
CA GLU A 133 6.76 14.30 -13.56
C GLU A 133 8.22 14.58 -13.94
N ILE A 134 9.09 13.56 -13.90
CA ILE A 134 10.52 13.65 -14.22
C ILE A 134 10.71 13.94 -15.71
N ASP A 135 9.91 13.34 -16.59
CA ASP A 135 9.90 13.61 -18.04
C ASP A 135 9.71 15.10 -18.34
N LYS A 136 9.08 15.90 -17.48
CA LYS A 136 8.93 17.34 -17.72
C LYS A 136 10.20 18.14 -17.49
N VAL A 137 11.10 17.66 -16.63
CA VAL A 137 12.25 18.46 -16.13
C VAL A 137 13.62 17.89 -16.42
N ALA A 138 13.73 16.57 -16.62
CA ALA A 138 15.01 15.90 -16.84
C ALA A 138 15.58 16.18 -18.23
N GLU A 139 16.91 16.06 -18.37
CA GLU A 139 17.61 16.08 -19.66
C GLU A 139 17.34 14.78 -20.43
N LYS A 140 17.47 13.63 -19.75
CA LYS A 140 17.24 12.28 -20.28
C LYS A 140 16.70 11.38 -19.17
N VAL A 141 15.74 10.53 -19.49
CA VAL A 141 15.24 9.50 -18.58
C VAL A 141 15.41 8.13 -19.23
N ILE A 142 16.09 7.22 -18.55
CA ILE A 142 16.11 5.80 -18.89
C ILE A 142 15.15 5.14 -17.94
N TRP A 143 14.01 4.68 -18.44
CA TRP A 143 12.98 4.04 -17.63
C TRP A 143 13.00 2.54 -17.87
N ILE A 144 13.19 1.75 -16.81
CA ILE A 144 13.09 0.29 -16.85
C ILE A 144 11.72 -0.11 -16.30
N ASN A 145 10.75 -0.28 -17.20
CA ASN A 145 9.36 -0.56 -16.84
C ASN A 145 9.01 -2.07 -16.76
N ASN A 146 9.97 -2.95 -16.98
CA ASN A 146 9.81 -4.40 -16.88
C ASN A 146 10.50 -4.98 -15.64
N PHE A 147 11.12 -4.12 -14.82
CA PHE A 147 11.72 -4.51 -13.55
C PHE A 147 10.63 -4.88 -12.54
N ARG A 148 10.59 -6.16 -12.13
CA ARG A 148 9.57 -6.75 -11.23
C ARG A 148 8.14 -6.30 -11.59
N GLN A 149 7.60 -6.77 -12.71
CA GLN A 149 6.26 -6.39 -13.17
C GLN A 149 5.20 -6.55 -12.06
N THR A 150 4.70 -5.44 -11.54
CA THR A 150 3.63 -5.45 -10.51
C THR A 150 2.25 -5.49 -11.13
N HIS A 151 2.09 -4.96 -12.35
CA HIS A 151 0.85 -4.97 -13.12
C HIS A 151 0.93 -6.04 -14.22
N GLY A 152 -0.14 -6.81 -14.42
CA GLY A 152 -0.20 -7.86 -15.46
C GLY A 152 -0.20 -7.33 -16.90
N ALA A 153 -0.16 -6.01 -17.09
CA ALA A 153 -0.03 -5.35 -18.38
C ALA A 153 0.93 -4.16 -18.25
N GLN A 154 1.84 -4.01 -19.21
CA GLN A 154 2.63 -2.78 -19.35
C GLN A 154 1.71 -1.62 -19.71
N ILE A 155 1.70 -0.59 -18.87
CA ILE A 155 0.99 0.66 -19.15
C ILE A 155 1.85 1.45 -20.13
N LYS A 156 1.36 1.63 -21.35
CA LYS A 156 2.02 2.50 -22.33
C LYS A 156 1.73 3.96 -21.98
N LEU A 157 2.79 4.75 -21.86
CA LEU A 157 2.73 6.19 -21.63
C LEU A 157 3.32 6.92 -22.83
N GLU A 158 2.67 7.98 -23.28
CA GLU A 158 3.20 8.88 -24.31
C GLU A 158 4.23 9.84 -23.69
N LEU A 159 5.50 9.46 -23.66
CA LEU A 159 6.55 10.27 -23.05
C LEU A 159 7.28 11.07 -24.13
N SER A 160 8.01 12.12 -23.72
CA SER A 160 8.82 12.87 -24.67
C SER A 160 10.00 12.03 -25.19
N ASP A 161 10.57 12.41 -26.33
CA ASP A 161 11.66 11.65 -27.00
C ASP A 161 12.93 11.47 -26.13
N LYS A 162 13.08 12.26 -25.07
CA LYS A 162 14.18 12.14 -24.10
C LYS A 162 13.97 11.04 -23.06
N THR A 163 12.78 10.45 -22.98
CA THR A 163 12.49 9.33 -22.10
C THR A 163 12.50 8.03 -22.88
N ILE A 164 13.49 7.19 -22.59
CA ILE A 164 13.71 5.90 -23.24
C ILE A 164 13.14 4.81 -22.33
N ASP A 165 12.08 4.15 -22.78
CA ASP A 165 11.59 2.92 -22.20
C ASP A 165 12.50 1.76 -22.59
N LYS A 166 13.41 1.37 -21.69
CA LYS A 166 14.46 0.39 -21.97
C LYS A 166 14.00 -1.00 -21.56
N SER A 167 13.90 -1.90 -22.54
CA SER A 167 13.50 -3.30 -22.35
C SER A 167 14.56 -4.18 -21.70
N SER A 168 15.84 -3.79 -21.76
CA SER A 168 16.92 -4.51 -21.09
C SER A 168 17.09 -4.03 -19.65
N THR A 169 17.29 -4.97 -18.72
CA THR A 169 17.51 -4.65 -17.29
C THR A 169 18.98 -4.33 -17.01
N VAL A 170 19.24 -3.72 -15.85
CA VAL A 170 20.61 -3.50 -15.38
C VAL A 170 21.27 -4.83 -15.03
N LYS A 171 22.43 -5.09 -15.64
CA LYS A 171 23.31 -6.20 -15.30
C LYS A 171 24.16 -5.85 -14.06
N ARG A 172 24.82 -4.70 -14.11
CA ARG A 172 25.59 -4.14 -12.98
C ARG A 172 25.69 -2.62 -13.09
N PHE A 173 25.82 -1.97 -11.94
CA PHE A 173 26.16 -0.56 -11.86
C PHE A 173 27.67 -0.35 -11.89
N THR A 174 28.06 0.83 -12.32
CA THR A 174 29.42 1.36 -12.29
C THR A 174 29.41 2.66 -11.47
N LYS A 175 30.55 3.35 -11.38
CA LYS A 175 30.64 4.64 -10.68
C LYS A 175 29.76 5.74 -11.31
N SER A 176 29.57 5.75 -12.64
CA SER A 176 28.87 6.84 -13.36
C SER A 176 27.59 6.40 -14.11
N GLY A 177 27.24 5.12 -14.08
CA GLY A 177 26.16 4.58 -14.90
C GLY A 177 25.90 3.10 -14.69
N ALA A 178 25.35 2.43 -15.69
CA ALA A 178 25.11 0.98 -15.66
C ALA A 178 25.42 0.30 -16.98
N GLU A 179 25.88 -0.94 -16.87
CA GLU A 179 25.87 -1.91 -17.96
C GLU A 179 24.55 -2.68 -17.92
N PHE A 180 23.96 -2.88 -19.09
CA PHE A 180 22.70 -3.58 -19.26
C PHE A 180 22.92 -4.99 -19.82
N GLU A 181 21.92 -5.85 -19.67
CA GLU A 181 21.99 -7.25 -20.15
C GLU A 181 22.11 -7.35 -21.70
N ASP A 182 21.77 -6.28 -22.42
CA ASP A 182 21.94 -6.20 -23.88
C ASP A 182 23.37 -5.77 -24.29
N GLY A 183 24.28 -5.60 -23.34
CA GLY A 183 25.66 -5.17 -23.55
C GLY A 183 25.83 -3.65 -23.73
N THR A 184 24.75 -2.87 -23.68
CA THR A 184 24.84 -1.41 -23.74
C THR A 184 25.28 -0.82 -22.40
N PHE A 185 25.81 0.40 -22.46
CA PHE A 185 26.17 1.20 -21.30
C PHE A 185 25.50 2.56 -21.39
N GLU A 186 24.97 3.04 -20.26
CA GLU A 186 24.40 4.38 -20.16
C GLU A 186 24.87 5.07 -18.88
N GLU A 187 25.19 6.36 -19.00
CA GLU A 187 25.55 7.23 -17.88
C GLU A 187 24.33 8.01 -17.37
N PHE A 188 24.26 8.17 -16.06
CA PHE A 188 23.22 8.94 -15.40
C PHE A 188 23.74 9.46 -14.06
N GLU A 189 23.16 10.56 -13.59
CA GLU A 189 23.56 11.22 -12.33
C GLU A 189 22.69 10.75 -11.17
N ILE A 190 21.50 10.21 -11.46
CA ILE A 190 20.51 9.84 -10.47
C ILE A 190 19.91 8.47 -10.78
N ILE A 191 19.89 7.60 -9.78
CA ILE A 191 19.09 6.37 -9.76
C ILE A 191 17.85 6.61 -8.90
N ALA A 192 16.68 6.57 -9.52
CA ALA A 192 15.38 6.61 -8.86
C ALA A 192 14.79 5.20 -8.79
N LEU A 193 14.73 4.64 -7.59
CA LEU A 193 14.18 3.31 -7.31
C LEU A 193 12.70 3.44 -6.95
N ALA A 194 11.82 3.14 -7.91
CA ALA A 194 10.38 2.96 -7.69
C ALA A 194 10.05 1.47 -7.57
N THR A 195 10.83 0.77 -6.73
CA THR A 195 10.95 -0.69 -6.70
C THR A 195 10.04 -1.36 -5.66
N GLY A 196 9.22 -0.57 -4.97
CA GLY A 196 8.22 -1.03 -4.02
C GLY A 196 8.75 -1.13 -2.59
N TYR A 197 8.02 -1.83 -1.74
CA TYR A 197 8.27 -1.86 -0.31
C TYR A 197 8.27 -3.30 0.23
N ASP A 198 8.78 -3.47 1.45
CA ASP A 198 8.73 -4.70 2.21
C ASP A 198 7.82 -4.58 3.43
N PHE A 199 7.22 -5.69 3.82
CA PHE A 199 6.57 -5.83 5.11
C PHE A 199 7.64 -6.01 6.18
N THR A 200 7.72 -5.05 7.10
CA THR A 200 8.64 -5.12 8.22
C THR A 200 7.94 -4.68 9.49
N PHE A 201 8.08 -5.49 10.53
CA PHE A 201 7.57 -5.17 11.87
C PHE A 201 8.74 -5.25 12.87
N PRO A 202 9.71 -4.32 12.78
CA PRO A 202 10.96 -4.41 13.56
C PRO A 202 10.73 -4.33 15.07
N PHE A 203 9.57 -3.85 15.50
CA PHE A 203 9.16 -3.78 16.89
C PHE A 203 8.40 -5.03 17.38
N LEU A 204 8.02 -5.97 16.52
CA LEU A 204 7.37 -7.20 16.97
C LEU A 204 8.45 -8.18 17.45
N SER A 205 8.35 -8.60 18.70
CA SER A 205 9.18 -9.69 19.23
C SER A 205 8.91 -11.00 18.47
N VAL A 206 9.89 -11.91 18.45
CA VAL A 206 9.73 -13.26 17.87
C VAL A 206 8.59 -14.04 18.54
N ASP A 207 8.35 -13.79 19.82
CA ASP A 207 7.30 -14.44 20.61
C ASP A 207 5.89 -13.97 20.25
N SER A 208 5.75 -12.87 19.51
CA SER A 208 4.47 -12.42 18.96
C SER A 208 3.79 -13.46 18.06
N GLY A 209 4.58 -14.40 17.50
CA GLY A 209 4.08 -15.41 16.56
C GLY A 209 3.81 -14.88 15.16
N ILE A 210 4.24 -13.65 14.85
CA ILE A 210 4.25 -13.09 13.50
C ILE A 210 5.63 -13.25 12.89
N SER A 211 5.68 -13.77 11.68
CA SER A 211 6.88 -13.79 10.85
C SER A 211 6.58 -13.31 9.44
N VAL A 212 7.58 -12.71 8.80
CA VAL A 212 7.52 -12.35 7.38
C VAL A 212 8.50 -13.25 6.66
N TYR A 213 7.98 -14.13 5.81
CA TYR A 213 8.79 -14.97 4.94
C TYR A 213 8.39 -14.68 3.51
N ASP A 214 9.39 -14.38 2.68
CA ASP A 214 9.20 -14.15 1.24
C ASP A 214 8.07 -13.14 0.92
N LYS A 215 8.11 -11.99 1.62
CA LYS A 215 7.11 -10.91 1.58
C LYS A 215 5.67 -11.32 1.94
N LEU A 216 5.47 -12.51 2.50
CA LEU A 216 4.21 -12.96 3.06
C LEU A 216 4.26 -12.88 4.58
N VAL A 217 3.36 -12.09 5.19
CA VAL A 217 3.14 -12.15 6.63
C VAL A 217 2.36 -13.42 6.96
N GLN A 218 2.98 -14.29 7.74
CA GLN A 218 2.52 -15.65 7.95
C GLN A 218 1.39 -15.73 8.98
N GLN A 219 0.54 -16.75 8.82
CA GLN A 219 -0.41 -17.21 9.84
C GLN A 219 -1.46 -16.18 10.26
N LEU A 220 -1.93 -15.38 9.30
CA LEU A 220 -3.01 -14.41 9.52
C LEU A 220 -4.37 -14.96 9.08
N TYR A 221 -5.23 -15.29 10.05
CA TYR A 221 -6.61 -15.66 9.81
C TYR A 221 -7.34 -14.51 9.09
N LYS A 222 -7.87 -14.82 7.90
CA LYS A 222 -8.50 -13.84 7.00
C LYS A 222 -7.59 -12.65 6.65
N GLN A 223 -6.26 -12.84 6.62
CA GLN A 223 -5.27 -11.77 6.41
C GLN A 223 -5.32 -10.64 7.47
N ILE A 224 -5.91 -10.89 8.65
CA ILE A 224 -6.12 -9.89 9.69
C ILE A 224 -5.57 -10.37 11.04
N ILE A 225 -6.12 -11.47 11.56
CA ILE A 225 -5.92 -11.87 12.96
C ILE A 225 -4.75 -12.83 13.06
N ASN A 226 -3.85 -12.60 14.00
CA ASN A 226 -2.73 -13.49 14.28
C ASN A 226 -3.26 -14.83 14.83
N ALA A 227 -3.19 -15.90 14.05
CA ALA A 227 -3.70 -17.22 14.44
C ALA A 227 -2.91 -17.85 15.60
N ASN A 228 -1.67 -17.39 15.83
CA ASN A 228 -0.87 -17.82 17.00
C ASN A 228 -1.30 -17.11 18.28
N ARG A 229 -1.73 -15.84 18.17
CA ARG A 229 -2.16 -15.00 19.29
C ARG A 229 -3.34 -14.11 18.88
N PRO A 230 -4.59 -14.60 18.93
CA PRO A 230 -5.75 -13.91 18.34
C PRO A 230 -6.14 -12.56 18.98
N SER A 231 -5.48 -12.18 20.08
CA SER A 231 -5.55 -10.84 20.68
C SER A 231 -4.74 -9.78 19.89
N MET A 232 -4.00 -10.19 18.85
CA MET A 232 -3.32 -9.30 17.91
C MET A 232 -3.93 -9.39 16.51
N ALA A 233 -4.07 -8.24 15.86
CA ALA A 233 -4.50 -8.15 14.46
C ALA A 233 -3.69 -7.10 13.69
N ILE A 234 -3.48 -7.34 12.40
CA ILE A 234 -2.83 -6.41 11.47
C ILE A 234 -3.90 -5.87 10.53
N ILE A 235 -4.01 -4.55 10.44
CA ILE A 235 -5.04 -3.87 9.64
C ILE A 235 -4.40 -3.21 8.43
N GLY A 236 -5.06 -3.33 7.28
CA GLY A 236 -4.63 -2.70 6.05
C GLY A 236 -3.48 -3.40 5.35
N LEU A 237 -3.24 -4.68 5.67
CA LEU A 237 -2.18 -5.46 5.07
C LEU A 237 -2.40 -5.76 3.57
N PRO A 238 -3.63 -6.12 3.12
CA PRO A 238 -3.85 -6.40 1.71
C PRO A 238 -3.68 -5.17 0.79
N LEU A 239 -2.75 -5.29 -0.16
CA LEU A 239 -2.47 -4.31 -1.20
C LEU A 239 -3.49 -4.39 -2.35
N PHE A 240 -3.56 -3.31 -3.16
CA PHE A 240 -4.45 -3.17 -4.32
C PHE A 240 -5.95 -3.34 -4.02
N SER A 241 -6.37 -2.99 -2.81
CA SER A 241 -7.75 -3.05 -2.33
C SER A 241 -8.41 -1.66 -2.29
N ILE A 242 -9.72 -1.61 -2.01
CA ILE A 242 -10.42 -0.36 -1.74
C ILE A 242 -10.14 0.03 -0.27
N THR A 243 -9.24 0.99 -0.08
CA THR A 243 -8.52 1.22 1.19
C THR A 243 -9.42 1.53 2.38
N MET A 244 -10.28 2.55 2.31
CA MET A 244 -11.11 2.93 3.49
C MET A 244 -12.12 1.84 3.85
N PRO A 245 -12.88 1.27 2.89
CA PRO A 245 -13.77 0.16 3.22
C PRO A 245 -13.05 -1.10 3.70
N LEU A 246 -11.82 -1.35 3.24
CA LEU A 246 -10.99 -2.43 3.79
C LEU A 246 -10.74 -2.22 5.28
N PHE A 247 -10.20 -1.07 5.67
CA PHE A 247 -9.88 -0.79 7.08
C PHE A 247 -11.13 -0.94 7.95
N GLU A 248 -12.24 -0.36 7.52
CA GLU A 248 -13.50 -0.41 8.26
C GLU A 248 -14.01 -1.85 8.42
N LEU A 249 -14.01 -2.64 7.35
CA LEU A 249 -14.51 -4.02 7.39
C LEU A 249 -13.60 -4.92 8.25
N GLN A 250 -12.27 -4.76 8.16
CA GLN A 250 -11.32 -5.54 8.95
C GLN A 250 -11.43 -5.22 10.45
N ILE A 251 -11.62 -3.95 10.82
CA ILE A 251 -11.87 -3.55 12.21
C ILE A 251 -13.19 -4.14 12.70
N LYS A 252 -14.28 -3.97 11.94
CA LYS A 252 -15.60 -4.54 12.30
C LYS A 252 -15.55 -6.06 12.46
N PHE A 253 -14.79 -6.75 11.60
CA PHE A 253 -14.53 -8.18 11.68
C PHE A 253 -13.86 -8.55 13.01
N CYS A 254 -12.75 -7.89 13.37
CA CYS A 254 -12.06 -8.14 14.64
C CYS A 254 -12.95 -7.89 15.85
N LEU A 255 -13.74 -6.80 15.82
CA LEU A 255 -14.62 -6.43 16.92
C LEU A 255 -15.71 -7.48 17.18
N GLN A 256 -16.15 -8.27 16.19
CA GLN A 256 -17.10 -9.35 16.47
C GLN A 256 -16.52 -10.39 17.43
N TYR A 257 -15.25 -10.76 17.25
CA TYR A 257 -14.58 -11.71 18.14
C TYR A 257 -14.15 -11.05 19.44
N TRP A 258 -13.54 -9.86 19.36
CA TRP A 258 -12.97 -9.18 20.52
C TRP A 258 -14.02 -8.59 21.47
N SER A 259 -15.27 -8.38 21.03
CA SER A 259 -16.38 -8.01 21.93
C SER A 259 -17.13 -9.20 22.53
N GLY A 260 -16.74 -10.43 22.17
CA GLY A 260 -17.41 -11.65 22.62
C GLY A 260 -18.72 -11.97 21.88
N ARG A 261 -19.07 -11.25 20.80
CA ARG A 261 -20.24 -11.56 19.96
C ARG A 261 -20.05 -12.85 19.17
N LYS A 262 -18.81 -13.18 18.82
CA LYS A 262 -18.41 -14.44 18.21
C LYS A 262 -17.25 -15.07 18.98
N ASN A 263 -17.25 -16.39 19.03
CA ASN A 263 -16.11 -17.14 19.51
C ASN A 263 -15.09 -17.33 18.39
N PHE A 264 -13.81 -17.27 18.73
CA PHE A 264 -12.76 -17.63 17.78
C PHE A 264 -12.89 -19.11 17.40
N PRO A 265 -12.70 -19.46 16.11
CA PRO A 265 -12.38 -20.83 15.76
C PRO A 265 -11.07 -21.26 16.43
N SER A 266 -10.88 -22.58 16.57
CA SER A 266 -9.62 -23.13 17.05
C SER A 266 -8.44 -22.75 16.14
N LYS A 267 -7.22 -22.84 16.66
CA LYS A 267 -6.01 -22.57 15.87
C LYS A 267 -5.94 -23.43 14.61
N ASP A 268 -6.26 -24.73 14.71
CA ASP A 268 -6.23 -25.64 13.57
C ASP A 268 -7.27 -25.29 12.51
N GLU A 269 -8.45 -24.83 12.92
CA GLU A 269 -9.48 -24.34 12.00
C GLU A 269 -9.02 -23.05 11.30
N MET A 270 -8.42 -22.10 12.02
CA MET A 270 -7.82 -20.90 11.42
C MET A 270 -6.75 -21.25 10.40
N LEU A 271 -5.85 -22.19 10.71
CA LEU A 271 -4.78 -22.63 9.80
C LEU A 271 -5.33 -23.28 8.53
N LYS A 272 -6.39 -24.10 8.64
CA LYS A 272 -7.08 -24.67 7.46
C LYS A 272 -7.69 -23.57 6.58
N VAL A 273 -8.28 -22.54 7.19
CA VAL A 273 -8.83 -21.40 6.45
C VAL A 273 -7.72 -20.61 5.77
N ILE A 274 -6.60 -20.34 6.45
CA ILE A 274 -5.44 -19.65 5.86
C ILE A 274 -4.95 -20.39 4.60
N GLN A 275 -4.77 -21.71 4.67
CA GLN A 275 -4.35 -22.51 3.52
C GLN A 275 -5.35 -22.48 2.36
N LYS A 276 -6.65 -22.46 2.67
CA LYS A 276 -7.71 -22.32 1.66
C LYS A 276 -7.68 -20.93 1.02
N ASP A 277 -7.61 -19.88 1.82
CA ASP A 277 -7.63 -18.50 1.37
C ASP A 277 -6.42 -18.17 0.49
N ILE A 278 -5.24 -18.74 0.79
CA ILE A 278 -4.06 -18.62 -0.07
C ILE A 278 -4.39 -19.05 -1.52
N LYS A 279 -5.06 -20.19 -1.69
CA LYS A 279 -5.45 -20.71 -3.00
C LYS A 279 -6.57 -19.91 -3.64
N VAL A 280 -7.62 -19.60 -2.87
CA VAL A 280 -8.84 -18.93 -3.38
C VAL A 280 -8.54 -17.50 -3.82
N LEU A 281 -7.81 -16.75 -3.01
CA LEU A 281 -7.47 -15.35 -3.29
C LEU A 281 -6.30 -15.24 -4.28
N LYS A 282 -5.72 -16.38 -4.69
CA LYS A 282 -4.51 -16.46 -5.49
C LYS A 282 -3.40 -15.60 -4.88
N ILE A 283 -3.24 -15.74 -3.57
CA ILE A 283 -2.05 -15.24 -2.88
C ILE A 283 -0.89 -16.01 -3.49
N ASP A 284 -0.21 -15.34 -4.42
CA ASP A 284 0.76 -15.93 -5.33
C ASP A 284 2.07 -16.24 -4.58
N GLU A 285 2.75 -17.33 -4.97
CA GLU A 285 4.14 -17.63 -4.61
C GLU A 285 5.13 -16.71 -5.34
N ASN A 286 4.68 -15.95 -6.37
CA ASN A 286 5.41 -14.77 -6.82
C ASN A 286 5.42 -13.73 -5.70
N VAL A 287 6.50 -13.79 -4.92
CA VAL A 287 6.94 -12.94 -3.82
C VAL A 287 6.42 -11.49 -3.86
N HIS A 288 6.31 -10.88 -5.03
CA HIS A 288 5.91 -9.46 -5.16
C HIS A 288 4.42 -9.20 -4.94
N LYS A 289 3.57 -10.24 -4.88
CA LYS A 289 2.11 -10.12 -4.77
C LYS A 289 1.49 -10.92 -3.63
N ALA A 290 2.31 -11.41 -2.70
CA ALA A 290 1.89 -12.39 -1.69
C ALA A 290 0.74 -11.91 -0.77
N GLN A 291 0.41 -10.62 -0.72
CA GLN A 291 -0.76 -10.11 0.01
C GLN A 291 -1.48 -9.02 -0.79
N CYS A 292 -1.70 -9.28 -2.08
CA CYS A 292 -2.46 -8.40 -2.96
C CYS A 292 -3.87 -8.96 -3.19
N LEU A 293 -4.89 -8.12 -2.99
CA LEU A 293 -6.23 -8.41 -3.48
C LEU A 293 -6.30 -7.84 -4.91
N GLY A 294 -6.30 -8.70 -5.92
CA GLY A 294 -6.60 -8.26 -7.29
C GLY A 294 -8.11 -8.05 -7.49
N LEU A 295 -8.50 -7.44 -8.62
CA LEU A 295 -9.88 -7.10 -9.00
C LEU A 295 -10.94 -8.22 -8.92
N ALA A 296 -10.52 -9.48 -8.87
CA ALA A 296 -11.42 -10.62 -8.71
C ALA A 296 -11.42 -11.16 -7.27
N SER A 297 -10.34 -10.94 -6.53
CA SER A 297 -10.12 -11.48 -5.18
C SER A 297 -10.62 -10.53 -4.10
N ASP A 298 -10.67 -9.23 -4.39
CA ASP A 298 -11.21 -8.18 -3.51
C ASP A 298 -12.69 -8.40 -3.19
N GLU A 299 -13.56 -8.57 -4.19
CA GLU A 299 -14.99 -8.86 -3.94
C GLU A 299 -15.20 -10.15 -3.13
N ILE A 300 -14.46 -11.22 -3.46
CA ILE A 300 -14.49 -12.49 -2.74
C ILE A 300 -14.12 -12.27 -1.28
N TYR A 301 -13.03 -11.54 -1.03
CA TYR A 301 -12.53 -11.25 0.30
C TYR A 301 -13.52 -10.42 1.13
N TYR A 302 -14.05 -9.33 0.59
CA TYR A 302 -15.01 -8.48 1.32
C TYR A 302 -16.29 -9.25 1.67
N ASN A 303 -16.82 -10.04 0.75
CA ASN A 303 -18.02 -10.83 0.99
C ASN A 303 -17.77 -11.94 2.03
N ASP A 304 -16.63 -12.63 1.95
CA ASP A 304 -16.23 -13.66 2.89
C ASP A 304 -16.03 -13.11 4.32
N LEU A 305 -15.39 -11.94 4.47
CA LEU A 305 -15.29 -11.26 5.77
C LEU A 305 -16.67 -10.92 6.34
N ALA A 306 -17.53 -10.31 5.51
CA ALA A 306 -18.86 -9.88 5.92
C ALA A 306 -19.72 -11.07 6.36
N GLN A 307 -19.71 -12.15 5.58
CA GLN A 307 -20.43 -13.38 5.88
C GLN A 307 -19.88 -14.06 7.14
N THR A 308 -18.55 -14.21 7.25
CA THR A 308 -17.91 -14.88 8.38
C THR A 308 -18.19 -14.15 9.70
N ALA A 309 -18.14 -12.82 9.69
CA ALA A 309 -18.40 -12.00 10.87
C ALA A 309 -19.89 -11.66 11.07
N GLU A 310 -20.78 -12.02 10.15
CA GLU A 310 -22.20 -11.61 10.17
C GLU A 310 -22.37 -10.09 10.28
N ILE A 311 -21.57 -9.34 9.51
CA ILE A 311 -21.61 -7.87 9.45
C ILE A 311 -22.09 -7.41 8.07
N LYS A 312 -22.51 -6.15 7.99
CA LYS A 312 -22.98 -5.55 6.72
C LYS A 312 -21.88 -5.64 5.65
N PRO A 313 -22.16 -6.19 4.46
CA PRO A 313 -21.18 -6.30 3.40
C PRO A 313 -20.86 -4.93 2.78
N LEU A 314 -19.75 -4.90 2.03
CA LEU A 314 -19.39 -3.75 1.21
C LEU A 314 -20.49 -3.49 0.16
N LYS A 315 -20.85 -2.22 -0.05
CA LYS A 315 -21.80 -1.86 -1.09
C LYS A 315 -21.25 -2.24 -2.48
N PRO A 316 -22.00 -2.97 -3.32
CA PRO A 316 -21.53 -3.41 -4.64
C PRO A 316 -21.04 -2.29 -5.56
N VAL A 317 -21.58 -1.07 -5.42
CA VAL A 317 -21.15 0.11 -6.18
C VAL A 317 -19.64 0.37 -6.06
N PHE A 318 -19.02 0.11 -4.90
CA PHE A 318 -17.59 0.36 -4.71
C PHE A 318 -16.72 -0.59 -5.54
N ILE A 319 -17.10 -1.87 -5.63
CA ILE A 319 -16.41 -2.85 -6.49
C ILE A 319 -16.56 -2.46 -7.95
N LYS A 320 -17.76 -2.05 -8.38
CA LYS A 320 -18.00 -1.59 -9.77
C LYS A 320 -17.17 -0.35 -10.11
N MET A 321 -17.11 0.64 -9.21
CA MET A 321 -16.29 1.85 -9.37
C MET A 321 -14.80 1.52 -9.42
N CYS A 322 -14.30 0.68 -8.50
CA CYS A 322 -12.90 0.25 -8.49
C CYS A 322 -12.53 -0.46 -9.80
N ASN A 323 -13.36 -1.41 -10.24
CA ASN A 323 -13.18 -2.13 -11.50
C ASN A 323 -13.17 -1.21 -12.72
N PHE A 324 -14.06 -0.23 -12.77
CA PHE A 324 -14.03 0.80 -13.81
C PHE A 324 -12.71 1.57 -13.76
N GLN A 325 -12.31 2.03 -12.57
CA GLN A 325 -11.16 2.88 -12.39
C GLN A 325 -9.83 2.20 -12.73
N VAL A 326 -9.66 0.92 -12.38
CA VAL A 326 -8.49 0.15 -12.77
C VAL A 326 -8.43 -0.05 -14.28
N LYS A 327 -9.57 -0.35 -14.92
CA LYS A 327 -9.64 -0.44 -16.39
C LYS A 327 -9.36 0.90 -17.06
N ASN A 328 -9.90 2.00 -16.54
CA ASN A 328 -9.72 3.34 -17.10
C ASN A 328 -8.26 3.79 -16.98
N SER A 329 -7.67 3.72 -15.79
CA SER A 329 -6.26 4.07 -15.55
C SER A 329 -5.28 3.23 -16.39
N SER A 330 -5.59 1.95 -16.65
CA SER A 330 -4.74 1.12 -17.53
C SER A 330 -4.73 1.55 -19.00
N LYS A 331 -5.78 2.23 -19.47
CA LYS A 331 -5.93 2.68 -20.87
C LYS A 331 -5.62 4.16 -21.04
N ASN A 332 -5.88 4.95 -20.02
CA ASN A 332 -5.84 6.40 -20.04
C ASN A 332 -5.12 6.94 -18.80
N TYR A 333 -3.86 6.54 -18.60
CA TYR A 333 -3.15 6.83 -17.35
C TYR A 333 -2.94 8.34 -17.09
N ARG A 334 -2.87 9.17 -18.14
CA ARG A 334 -2.74 10.62 -17.98
C ARG A 334 -4.04 11.32 -17.57
N ASN A 335 -5.16 10.89 -18.14
CA ASN A 335 -6.43 11.61 -18.01
C ASN A 335 -7.49 10.85 -17.21
N PHE A 336 -7.15 9.70 -16.60
CA PHE A 336 -8.13 8.99 -15.75
C PHE A 336 -8.62 9.83 -14.58
N ARG A 337 -7.85 10.86 -14.18
CA ARG A 337 -8.19 11.79 -13.10
C ARG A 337 -9.16 12.89 -13.54
N ASP A 338 -9.43 13.01 -14.84
CA ASP A 338 -10.35 14.00 -15.42
C ASP A 338 -11.82 13.51 -15.42
N TYR A 339 -12.14 12.58 -14.50
CA TYR A 339 -13.48 12.03 -14.33
C TYR A 339 -14.04 12.34 -12.95
N GLU A 340 -15.30 12.74 -12.89
CA GLU A 340 -16.09 12.80 -11.67
C GLU A 340 -16.99 11.59 -11.54
N PHE A 341 -17.06 11.05 -10.34
CA PHE A 341 -17.87 9.90 -9.97
C PHE A 341 -18.89 10.31 -8.92
N LYS A 342 -20.16 9.94 -9.16
CA LYS A 342 -21.24 10.18 -8.20
C LYS A 342 -21.96 8.87 -7.90
N ILE A 343 -22.00 8.47 -6.63
CA ILE A 343 -22.79 7.31 -6.20
C ILE A 343 -24.28 7.71 -6.25
N LEU A 344 -25.08 6.93 -6.97
CA LEU A 344 -26.52 7.15 -7.11
C LEU A 344 -27.30 6.33 -6.09
N ASN A 345 -26.85 5.10 -5.84
CA ASN A 345 -27.40 4.17 -4.86
C ASN A 345 -26.36 3.07 -4.52
N ASP A 346 -26.74 2.06 -3.75
CA ASP A 346 -25.83 0.99 -3.33
C ASP A 346 -25.28 0.12 -4.48
N PHE A 347 -25.85 0.23 -5.69
CA PHE A 347 -25.51 -0.58 -6.86
C PHE A 347 -24.98 0.22 -8.06
N GLU A 348 -25.25 1.52 -8.13
CA GLU A 348 -25.03 2.34 -9.33
C GLU A 348 -24.30 3.64 -9.03
N PHE A 349 -23.51 4.07 -9.99
CA PHE A 349 -22.80 5.34 -9.99
C PHE A 349 -22.88 5.96 -11.39
N SER A 350 -22.85 7.29 -11.45
CA SER A 350 -22.66 8.03 -12.71
C SER A 350 -21.21 8.50 -12.82
N ILE A 351 -20.80 8.74 -14.07
CA ILE A 351 -19.47 9.25 -14.40
C ILE A 351 -19.64 10.44 -15.33
N GLU A 352 -18.91 11.51 -15.09
CA GLU A 352 -18.83 12.68 -15.97
C GLU A 352 -17.36 12.94 -16.32
N CYS A 353 -17.06 13.20 -17.60
CA CYS A 353 -15.71 13.60 -18.04
C CYS A 353 -15.60 15.12 -17.95
N LEU A 354 -14.66 15.62 -17.14
CA LEU A 354 -14.45 17.05 -16.91
C LEU A 354 -13.82 17.77 -18.11
N THR A 355 -13.03 17.04 -18.89
CA THR A 355 -12.51 17.53 -20.16
C THR A 355 -13.48 17.13 -21.27
N LYS A 356 -14.36 18.06 -21.69
CA LYS A 356 -14.95 17.95 -23.03
C LYS A 356 -13.80 17.92 -24.03
N GLU A 357 -13.81 16.95 -24.93
CA GLU A 357 -12.84 16.82 -26.03
C GLU A 357 -12.51 18.21 -26.61
N LYS A 358 -11.22 18.54 -26.65
CA LYS A 358 -10.70 19.67 -27.43
C LYS A 358 -10.28 19.18 -28.80
#